data_AF-A0A6I1QN10-F1
#
_entry.id   AF-A0A6I1QN10-F1
#
_cell.length_a   1.000
_cell.length_b   1.000
_cell.length_c   1.000
_cell.angle_alpha   90.00
_cell.angle_beta   90.00
_cell.angle_gamma   90.00
#
_symmetry.space_group_name_H-M   'P 1'
#
loop_
_entity.id
_entity.type
_entity.pdbx_description
1 polymer ?
#
loop_
_entity_poly.entity_id
_entity_poly.type
_entity_poly.pdbx_seq_one_letter_code
_entity_poly.pdbx_strand_id
1 'polypeptide(L)'
;MAIAGDLGLDVRKEVKVGRRLWGAVRSIDLVVTHTESRRSLGIECKYQGGGGSAEEKIPATISDIGAWPIPGIVVFHGPGFSSNMRAFLWSTGKAVSLDDLQDWLRLYFGLS
;
A
#
# COMPACT_ATOMS: atom_id res chain seq x y z
N MET A 1 11.38 -2.82 4.74
CA MET A 1 11.41 -4.23 5.19
C MET A 1 11.52 -4.35 6.70
N ALA A 2 12.20 -3.42 7.38
CA ALA A 2 12.22 -3.34 8.84
C ALA A 2 10.79 -3.24 9.44
N ILE A 3 10.06 -2.15 9.22
CA ILE A 3 8.77 -1.86 9.89
C ILE A 3 7.82 -3.08 10.04
N ALA A 4 7.32 -3.67 8.94
CA ALA A 4 6.36 -4.78 9.04
C ALA A 4 6.98 -6.06 9.63
N GLY A 5 8.24 -6.36 9.30
CA GLY A 5 8.95 -7.53 9.84
C GLY A 5 9.25 -7.39 11.34
N ASP A 6 9.60 -6.18 11.77
CA ASP A 6 9.86 -5.83 13.18
C ASP A 6 8.59 -5.92 14.04
N LEU A 7 7.41 -5.80 13.41
CA LEU A 7 6.11 -6.06 14.01
C LEU A 7 5.72 -7.56 14.02
N GLY A 8 6.62 -8.46 13.59
CA GLY A 8 6.37 -9.91 13.55
C GLY A 8 5.44 -10.36 12.42
N LEU A 9 5.19 -9.53 11.41
CA LEU A 9 4.37 -9.90 10.25
C LEU A 9 5.22 -10.66 9.22
N ASP A 10 4.63 -11.69 8.60
CA ASP A 10 5.22 -12.33 7.42
C ASP A 10 5.13 -11.37 6.23
N VAL A 11 6.24 -11.16 5.53
CA VAL A 11 6.33 -10.20 4.41
C VAL A 11 6.74 -10.92 3.14
N ARG A 12 5.84 -10.93 2.16
CA ARG A 12 6.11 -11.42 0.81
C ARG A 12 6.15 -10.25 -0.17
N LYS A 13 7.04 -10.30 -1.15
CA LYS A 13 7.21 -9.25 -2.16
C LYS A 13 6.74 -9.70 -3.52
N GLU A 14 6.36 -8.76 -4.36
CA GLU A 14 6.05 -8.98 -5.78
C GLU A 14 5.07 -10.15 -6.00
N VAL A 15 4.00 -10.12 -5.22
CA VAL A 15 3.04 -11.23 -5.16
C VAL A 15 2.09 -11.11 -6.34
N LYS A 16 2.12 -12.12 -7.22
CA LYS A 16 1.19 -12.21 -8.35
C LYS A 16 -0.20 -12.57 -7.85
N VAL A 17 -1.18 -11.68 -8.06
CA VAL A 17 -2.54 -11.82 -7.51
C VAL A 17 -3.64 -11.95 -8.54
N GLY A 18 -3.28 -12.07 -9.82
CA GLY A 18 -4.23 -12.30 -10.89
C GLY A 18 -3.85 -11.59 -12.17
N ARG A 19 -4.84 -11.33 -13.01
CA ARG A 19 -4.66 -10.64 -14.30
C ARG A 19 -5.66 -9.49 -14.45
N ARG A 20 -5.29 -8.47 -15.21
CA ARG A 20 -6.20 -7.41 -15.69
C ARG A 20 -7.06 -7.97 -16.83
N LEU A 21 -8.11 -7.25 -17.21
CA LEU A 21 -9.03 -7.62 -18.30
C LEU A 21 -8.28 -8.00 -19.59
N TRP A 22 -7.20 -7.30 -19.90
CA TRP A 22 -6.37 -7.52 -21.09
C TRP A 22 -5.24 -8.55 -20.90
N GLY A 23 -5.28 -9.35 -19.83
CA GLY A 23 -4.33 -10.45 -19.59
C GLY A 23 -3.03 -10.08 -18.88
N ALA A 24 -2.73 -8.79 -18.69
CA ALA A 24 -1.55 -8.34 -17.95
C ALA A 24 -1.59 -8.83 -16.49
N VAL A 25 -0.51 -9.47 -16.02
CA VAL A 25 -0.42 -9.98 -14.65
C VAL A 25 -0.36 -8.80 -13.66
N ARG A 26 -1.16 -8.88 -12.60
CA ARG A 26 -1.11 -7.95 -11.47
C ARG A 26 -0.12 -8.47 -10.45
N SER A 27 0.80 -7.60 -10.03
CA SER A 27 1.69 -7.80 -8.89
C SER A 27 1.27 -6.85 -7.77
N ILE A 28 1.34 -7.31 -6.53
CA ILE A 28 1.29 -6.46 -5.34
C ILE A 28 2.72 -6.31 -4.85
N ASP A 29 3.18 -5.06 -4.63
CA ASP A 29 4.55 -4.80 -4.19
C ASP A 29 4.89 -5.59 -2.92
N LEU A 30 4.01 -5.54 -1.90
CA LEU A 30 4.14 -6.32 -0.67
C LEU A 30 2.80 -6.93 -0.22
N VAL A 31 2.82 -8.18 0.23
CA VAL A 31 1.72 -8.78 1.01
C VAL A 31 2.24 -9.04 2.40
N VAL A 32 1.62 -8.42 3.39
CA VAL A 32 1.92 -8.63 4.80
C VAL A 32 0.83 -9.50 5.43
N THR A 33 1.24 -10.51 6.20
CA THR A 33 0.33 -11.49 6.80
C THR A 33 0.62 -11.62 8.29
N HIS A 34 -0.40 -11.44 9.13
CA HIS A 34 -0.32 -11.82 10.54
C HIS A 34 -0.59 -13.32 10.64
N THR A 35 0.40 -14.09 11.09
CA THR A 35 0.38 -15.55 11.01
C THR A 35 -0.68 -16.18 11.92
N GLU A 36 -0.90 -15.61 13.11
CA GLU A 36 -1.88 -16.10 14.07
C GLU A 36 -3.32 -15.84 13.62
N SER A 37 -3.68 -14.59 13.29
CA SER A 37 -5.04 -14.25 12.85
C SER A 37 -5.31 -14.57 11.37
N ARG A 38 -4.28 -14.96 10.61
CA ARG A 38 -4.30 -15.26 9.17
C ARG A 38 -4.77 -14.09 8.29
N ARG A 39 -4.90 -12.89 8.86
CA ARG A 39 -5.27 -11.68 8.12
C ARG A 39 -4.11 -11.26 7.23
N SER A 40 -4.42 -10.84 6.01
CA SER A 40 -3.44 -10.35 5.05
C SER A 40 -3.84 -8.99 4.50
N LEU A 41 -2.83 -8.19 4.17
CA LEU A 41 -2.98 -6.87 3.56
C LEU A 41 -1.99 -6.73 2.42
N GLY A 42 -2.46 -6.30 1.26
CA GLY A 42 -1.63 -5.85 0.16
C GLY A 42 -1.19 -4.41 0.36
N ILE A 43 0.06 -4.10 0.06
CA ILE A 43 0.62 -2.75 0.12
C ILE A 43 1.18 -2.43 -1.26
N GLU A 44 0.74 -1.31 -1.84
CA GLU A 44 1.36 -0.67 -3.00
C GLU A 44 2.25 0.48 -2.50
N CYS A 45 3.51 0.53 -2.93
CA CYS A 45 4.44 1.58 -2.56
C CYS A 45 4.51 2.67 -3.63
N LYS A 46 4.49 3.94 -3.20
CA LYS A 46 4.65 5.10 -4.08
C LYS A 46 5.62 6.12 -3.48
N TYR A 47 6.76 6.32 -4.11
CA TYR A 47 7.73 7.35 -3.73
C TYR A 47 7.81 8.43 -4.81
N GLN A 48 7.82 9.71 -4.40
CA GLN A 48 8.05 10.83 -5.32
C GLN A 48 9.11 11.79 -4.76
N GLY A 49 10.28 11.83 -5.40
CA GLY A 49 11.44 12.63 -4.96
C GLY A 49 11.45 14.09 -5.43
N GLY A 50 10.61 14.47 -6.40
CA GLY A 50 10.53 15.83 -6.97
C GLY A 50 9.25 16.01 -7.79
N GLY A 51 9.13 17.13 -8.51
CA GLY A 51 7.97 17.36 -9.40
C GLY A 51 7.89 16.30 -10.51
N GLY A 52 6.71 15.72 -10.74
CA GLY A 52 6.53 14.67 -11.74
C GLY A 52 5.15 13.99 -11.72
N SER A 53 4.98 13.03 -12.62
CA SER A 53 3.70 12.38 -12.96
C SER A 53 3.27 11.22 -12.06
N ALA A 54 3.93 10.96 -10.92
CA ALA A 54 3.46 9.86 -10.07
C ALA A 54 2.09 10.19 -9.47
N GLU A 55 1.83 11.48 -9.21
CA GLU A 55 0.50 12.00 -8.83
C GLU A 55 -0.59 11.62 -9.85
N GLU A 56 -0.31 11.72 -11.15
CA GLU A 56 -1.28 11.43 -12.22
C GLU A 56 -1.74 9.97 -12.19
N LYS A 57 -0.91 9.06 -11.68
CA LYS A 57 -1.19 7.63 -11.60
C LYS A 57 -1.91 7.23 -10.31
N ILE A 58 -1.90 8.08 -9.27
CA ILE A 58 -2.48 7.76 -7.96
C ILE A 58 -3.96 7.36 -8.06
N PRO A 59 -4.85 8.08 -8.77
CA PRO A 59 -6.26 7.70 -8.84
C PRO A 59 -6.46 6.30 -9.44
N ALA A 60 -5.70 5.97 -10.48
CA ALA A 60 -5.74 4.64 -11.10
C ALA A 60 -5.21 3.58 -10.13
N THR A 61 -4.13 3.86 -9.39
CA THR A 61 -3.63 2.97 -8.34
C THR A 61 -4.66 2.70 -7.25
N ILE A 62 -5.33 3.74 -6.74
CA ILE A 62 -6.38 3.61 -5.71
C ILE A 62 -7.56 2.74 -6.21
N SER A 63 -7.92 2.89 -7.48
CA SER A 63 -8.92 2.04 -8.11
C SER A 63 -8.42 0.58 -8.26
N ASP A 64 -7.16 0.39 -8.68
CA ASP A 64 -6.58 -0.93 -8.93
C ASP A 64 -6.48 -1.77 -7.66
N ILE A 65 -6.06 -1.16 -6.54
CA ILE A 65 -6.00 -1.86 -5.24
C ILE A 65 -7.38 -2.24 -4.72
N GLY A 66 -8.43 -1.50 -5.09
CA GLY A 66 -9.81 -1.83 -4.77
C GLY A 66 -10.32 -3.08 -5.50
N ALA A 67 -9.65 -3.49 -6.58
CA ALA A 67 -9.97 -4.68 -7.35
C ALA A 67 -9.10 -5.91 -6.97
N TRP A 68 -8.24 -5.79 -5.97
CA TRP A 68 -7.44 -6.91 -5.47
C TRP A 68 -8.32 -7.94 -4.73
N PRO A 69 -7.92 -9.23 -4.71
CA PRO A 69 -8.65 -10.28 -3.99
C PRO A 69 -8.47 -10.22 -2.46
N ILE A 70 -7.64 -9.29 -1.97
CA ILE A 70 -7.39 -9.02 -0.56
C ILE A 70 -7.48 -7.51 -0.32
N PRO A 71 -7.69 -7.04 0.93
CA PRO A 71 -7.60 -5.62 1.24
C PRO A 71 -6.25 -5.04 0.81
N GLY A 72 -6.27 -3.81 0.29
CA GLY A 72 -5.08 -3.10 -0.19
C GLY A 72 -4.97 -1.70 0.40
N ILE A 73 -3.74 -1.22 0.58
CA ILE A 73 -3.43 0.17 0.95
C ILE A 73 -2.26 0.71 0.11
N VAL A 74 -2.30 2.00 -0.21
CA VAL A 74 -1.16 2.72 -0.77
C VAL A 74 -0.31 3.29 0.36
N VAL A 75 0.98 2.95 0.38
CA VAL A 75 1.97 3.61 1.22
C VAL A 75 2.73 4.61 0.38
N PHE A 76 2.71 5.88 0.79
CA PHE A 76 3.36 6.95 0.05
C PHE A 76 4.43 7.68 0.85
N HIS A 77 5.47 8.18 0.16
CA HIS A 77 6.52 8.99 0.78
C HIS A 77 7.20 9.92 -0.23
N GLY A 78 7.95 10.89 0.28
CA GLY A 78 8.81 11.77 -0.51
C GLY A 78 8.27 13.19 -0.69
N PRO A 79 9.16 14.17 -0.89
CA PRO A 79 8.83 15.60 -0.90
C PRO A 79 8.08 16.04 -2.16
N GLY A 80 8.09 15.22 -3.22
CA GLY A 80 7.46 15.59 -4.48
C GLY A 80 5.93 15.49 -4.47
N PHE A 81 5.31 14.85 -3.48
CA PHE A 81 3.86 14.87 -3.31
C PHE A 81 3.38 16.24 -2.83
N SER A 82 2.57 16.90 -3.66
CA SER A 82 1.90 18.16 -3.36
C SER A 82 0.97 18.03 -2.15
N SER A 83 0.69 19.16 -1.48
CA SER A 83 -0.25 19.20 -0.36
C SER A 83 -1.65 18.71 -0.77
N ASN A 84 -2.11 19.12 -1.95
CA ASN A 84 -3.41 18.68 -2.48
C ASN A 84 -3.45 17.17 -2.73
N MET A 85 -2.38 16.58 -3.27
CA MET A 85 -2.32 15.14 -3.49
C MET A 85 -2.28 14.35 -2.18
N ARG A 86 -1.56 14.83 -1.16
CA ARG A 86 -1.56 14.23 0.18
C ARG A 86 -2.96 14.25 0.79
N ALA A 87 -3.65 15.39 0.71
CA ALA A 87 -5.03 15.52 1.17
C ALA A 87 -5.99 14.57 0.43
N PHE A 88 -5.84 14.44 -0.89
CA PHE A 88 -6.59 13.47 -1.69
C PHE A 88 -6.31 12.02 -1.23
N LEU A 89 -5.05 11.63 -1.09
CA LEU A 89 -4.65 10.29 -0.64
C LEU A 89 -5.30 9.94 0.70
N TRP A 90 -5.20 10.83 1.68
CA TRP A 90 -5.83 10.62 2.99
C TRP A 90 -7.36 10.53 2.91
N SER A 91 -8.01 11.35 2.08
CA SER A 91 -9.47 11.33 1.94
C SER A 91 -10.01 10.03 1.33
N THR A 92 -9.18 9.25 0.64
CA THR A 92 -9.59 7.95 0.07
C THR A 92 -9.82 6.86 1.13
N GLY A 93 -9.27 7.01 2.34
CA GLY A 93 -9.22 5.94 3.34
C GLY A 93 -8.40 4.71 2.92
N LYS A 94 -7.66 4.80 1.81
CA LYS A 94 -6.87 3.72 1.20
C LYS A 94 -5.40 4.09 1.05
N ALA A 95 -4.94 5.09 1.79
CA ALA A 95 -3.54 5.50 1.78
C ALA A 95 -3.04 5.91 3.16
N VAL A 96 -1.75 5.67 3.40
CA VAL A 96 -1.03 6.07 4.60
C VAL A 96 0.37 6.56 4.23
N SER A 97 0.89 7.54 4.95
CA SER A 97 2.28 7.95 4.75
C SER A 97 3.22 6.87 5.28
N LEU A 98 4.44 6.78 4.75
CA LEU A 98 5.44 5.85 5.29
C LEU A 98 5.75 6.13 6.77
N ASP A 99 5.70 7.39 7.18
CA ASP A 99 6.00 7.83 8.54
C ASP A 99 4.94 7.33 9.54
N ASP A 100 3.69 7.18 9.11
CA ASP A 100 2.57 6.69 9.93
C ASP A 100 2.36 5.16 9.78
N LEU A 101 3.11 4.49 8.90
CA LEU A 101 2.84 3.10 8.51
C LEU A 101 2.90 2.14 9.70
N GLN A 102 3.85 2.33 10.62
CA GLN A 102 4.03 1.41 11.74
C GLN A 102 2.79 1.37 12.65
N ASP A 103 2.32 2.54 13.07
CA ASP A 103 1.16 2.64 13.97
C ASP A 103 -0.13 2.25 13.26
N TRP A 104 -0.24 2.56 11.97
CA TRP A 104 -1.35 2.11 11.16
C TRP A 104 -1.39 0.58 11.04
N LEU A 105 -0.25 -0.09 10.86
CA LEU A 105 -0.18 -1.56 10.82
C LEU A 105 -0.56 -2.18 12.17
N ARG A 106 -0.11 -1.60 13.29
CA ARG A 106 -0.54 -2.02 14.63
C ARG A 106 -2.05 -1.95 14.77
N LEU A 107 -2.65 -0.81 14.39
CA LEU A 107 -4.10 -0.63 14.43
C LEU A 107 -4.83 -1.65 13.54
N TYR A 108 -4.37 -1.83 12.30
CA TYR A 108 -5.02 -2.72 11.33
C TYR A 108 -5.00 -4.18 11.81
N PHE A 109 -3.85 -4.67 12.29
CA PHE A 109 -3.66 -6.05 12.70
C PHE A 109 -4.03 -6.32 14.17
N GLY A 110 -4.24 -5.28 14.98
CA GLY A 110 -4.52 -5.39 16.41
C GLY A 110 -3.29 -5.77 17.23
N LEU A 111 -2.12 -5.24 16.87
CA LEU A 111 -0.84 -5.54 17.53
C LEU A 111 -0.61 -4.58 18.71
N SER A 112 -0.13 -5.12 19.82
CA SER A 112 0.28 -4.37 21.03
C SER A 112 1.69 -3.80 20.93
#